data_AF-A0A7K7PUJ2-F1
#
_entry.id   AF-A0A7K7PUJ2-F1
#
_cell.length_a   1.000
_cell.length_b   1.000
_cell.length_c   1.000
_cell.angle_alpha   90.00
_cell.angle_beta   90.00
_cell.angle_gamma   90.00
#
_symmetry.space_group_name_H-M   'P 1'
#
loop_
_entity.id
_entity.type
_entity.pdbx_description
1 polymer ?
#
loop_
_entity_poly.entity_id
_entity_poly.type
_entity_poly.pdbx_seq_one_letter_code
_entity_poly.pdbx_strand_id
1 'polypeptide(L)'
;RYRQVKRMMQELMEQRSQLLSGTLPKDQLLRLRKEVTGKMDYGNKILALDLVVRDEDENILDPDRTSVISLFQAQRRAAQTLTQRIQEEMSPQQRAPGHGTHGAASPSHNLYLCVRNFVCHIGEEAQLFMALYDPGEQRIISENYVIRWASTGVPQDIELLNNLKVVFT
;
A
#
# COMPACT_ATOMS: atom_id res chain seq x y z
N ARG A 1 24.60 15.77 -11.65
CA ARG A 1 24.16 16.07 -10.26
C ARG A 1 23.76 17.55 -10.08
N TYR A 2 24.67 18.54 -10.14
CA TYR A 2 24.30 19.96 -9.93
C TYR A 2 23.15 20.48 -10.82
N ARG A 3 23.23 20.27 -12.14
CA ARG A 3 22.17 20.72 -13.08
C ARG A 3 20.79 20.12 -12.77
N GLN A 4 20.75 18.85 -12.35
CA GLN A 4 19.52 18.15 -11.99
C GLN A 4 18.90 18.76 -10.72
N VAL A 5 19.70 18.95 -9.67
CA VAL A 5 19.25 19.56 -8.42
C VAL A 5 18.82 21.01 -8.66
N LYS A 6 19.56 21.78 -9.47
CA LYS A 6 19.18 23.14 -9.86
C LYS A 6 17.80 23.18 -10.52
N ARG A 7 17.53 22.28 -11.47
CA ARG A 7 16.23 22.16 -12.14
C ARG A 7 15.13 21.81 -11.13
N MET A 8 15.36 20.81 -10.28
CA MET A 8 14.39 20.44 -9.23
C MET A 8 14.07 21.61 -8.29
N MET A 9 15.08 22.39 -7.88
CA MET A 9 14.86 23.57 -7.05
C MET A 9 14.03 24.64 -7.77
N GLN A 10 14.24 24.87 -9.07
CA GLN A 10 13.43 25.80 -9.85
C GLN A 10 11.97 25.36 -9.91
N GLU A 11 11.73 24.08 -10.19
CA GLU A 11 10.38 23.50 -10.19
C GLU A 11 9.73 23.61 -8.80
N LEU A 12 10.43 23.26 -7.73
CA LEU A 12 9.92 23.36 -6.36
C LEU A 12 9.56 24.80 -5.98
N MET A 13 10.32 25.79 -6.45
CA MET A 13 10.02 27.21 -6.21
C MET A 13 8.72 27.64 -6.93
N GLU A 14 8.50 27.17 -8.15
CA GLU A 14 7.25 27.40 -8.88
C GLU A 14 6.07 26.71 -8.19
N GLN A 15 6.22 25.44 -7.81
CA GLN A 15 5.20 24.69 -7.09
C GLN A 15 4.88 25.31 -5.74
N ARG A 16 5.87 25.85 -5.03
CA ARG A 16 5.65 26.65 -3.81
C ARG A 16 4.79 27.87 -4.09
N SER A 17 5.04 28.59 -5.18
CA SER A 17 4.21 29.73 -5.58
C SER A 17 2.77 29.31 -5.86
N GLN A 18 2.56 28.15 -6.50
CA GLN A 18 1.23 27.59 -6.76
C GLN A 18 0.51 27.15 -5.47
N LEU A 19 1.23 26.52 -4.52
CA LEU A 19 0.66 26.15 -3.23
C LEU A 19 0.20 27.38 -2.42
N LEU A 20 0.95 28.49 -2.52
CA LEU A 20 0.65 29.74 -1.82
C LEU A 20 -0.36 30.63 -2.54
N SER A 21 -0.72 30.34 -3.80
CA SER A 21 -1.64 31.20 -4.57
C SER A 21 -3.06 31.16 -4.02
N GLY A 22 -3.44 30.07 -3.32
CA GLY A 22 -4.79 29.88 -2.77
C GLY A 22 -5.88 29.73 -3.84
N THR A 23 -5.52 29.63 -5.12
CA THR A 23 -6.45 29.56 -6.25
C THR A 23 -6.74 28.15 -6.74
N LEU A 24 -6.05 27.15 -6.19
CA LEU A 24 -6.19 25.75 -6.60
C LEU A 24 -7.40 25.09 -5.90
N PRO A 25 -8.25 24.35 -6.63
CA PRO A 25 -9.23 23.44 -6.05
C PRO A 25 -8.57 22.39 -5.14
N LYS A 26 -9.33 21.86 -4.17
CA LYS A 26 -8.83 20.88 -3.18
C LYS A 26 -8.11 19.68 -3.80
N ASP A 27 -8.68 19.09 -4.85
CA ASP A 27 -8.09 17.91 -5.50
C ASP A 27 -6.76 18.23 -6.19
N GLN A 28 -6.68 19.41 -6.83
CA GLN A 28 -5.44 19.89 -7.45
C GLN A 28 -4.39 20.23 -6.39
N LEU A 29 -4.80 20.84 -5.29
CA LEU A 29 -3.92 21.13 -4.16
C LEU A 29 -3.33 19.86 -3.56
N LEU A 30 -4.15 18.83 -3.34
CA LEU A 30 -3.69 17.53 -2.83
C LEU A 30 -2.67 16.91 -3.78
N ARG A 31 -2.98 16.86 -5.09
CA ARG A 31 -2.06 16.32 -6.11
C ARG A 31 -0.73 17.08 -6.14
N LEU A 32 -0.79 18.41 -6.13
CA LEU A 32 0.40 19.26 -6.11
C LEU A 32 1.23 19.02 -4.84
N ARG A 33 0.58 18.86 -3.68
CA ARG A 33 1.24 18.54 -2.42
C ARG A 33 1.99 17.22 -2.53
N LYS A 34 1.35 16.14 -3.00
CA LYS A 34 1.97 14.83 -3.23
C LYS A 34 3.15 14.88 -4.20
N GLU A 35 3.06 15.72 -5.24
CA GLU A 35 4.15 15.89 -6.20
C GLU A 35 5.34 16.62 -5.56
N VAL A 36 5.08 17.70 -4.83
CA VAL A 36 6.11 18.49 -4.14
C VAL A 36 6.83 17.64 -3.10
N THR A 37 6.10 16.92 -2.26
CA THR A 37 6.70 16.05 -1.22
C THR A 37 7.51 14.94 -1.84
N GLY A 38 6.97 14.25 -2.86
CA GLY A 38 7.70 13.21 -3.58
C GLY A 38 9.01 13.71 -4.21
N LYS A 39 9.01 14.93 -4.76
CA LYS A 39 10.21 15.56 -5.35
C LYS A 39 11.23 15.98 -4.29
N MET A 40 10.76 16.48 -3.14
CA MET A 40 11.62 16.78 -1.99
C MET A 40 12.29 15.50 -1.43
N ASP A 41 11.52 14.43 -1.23
CA ASP A 41 12.03 13.18 -0.65
C ASP A 41 13.04 12.51 -1.60
N TYR A 42 12.77 12.54 -2.91
CA TYR A 42 13.72 12.15 -3.95
C TYR A 42 15.00 12.99 -3.88
N GLY A 43 14.86 14.31 -3.79
CA GLY A 43 15.97 15.25 -3.62
C GLY A 43 16.84 14.90 -2.42
N ASN A 44 16.21 14.68 -1.26
CA ASN A 44 16.91 14.30 -0.04
C ASN A 44 17.69 12.99 -0.24
N LYS A 45 17.09 11.99 -0.86
CA LYS A 45 17.75 10.70 -1.08
C LYS A 45 18.95 10.80 -2.02
N ILE A 46 18.84 11.50 -3.15
CA ILE A 46 19.97 11.69 -4.07
C ILE A 46 21.06 12.60 -3.49
N LEU A 47 20.74 13.40 -2.48
CA LEU A 47 21.66 14.24 -1.73
C LEU A 47 22.21 13.55 -0.47
N ALA A 48 21.73 12.34 -0.15
CA ALA A 48 22.05 11.60 1.08
C ALA A 48 21.68 12.36 2.37
N LEU A 49 20.54 13.04 2.36
CA LEU A 49 19.91 13.69 3.51
C LEU A 49 18.86 12.77 4.15
N ASP A 50 18.43 13.14 5.35
CA ASP A 50 17.43 12.39 6.11
C ASP A 50 16.07 12.29 5.39
N LEU A 51 15.44 11.13 5.54
CA LEU A 51 14.09 10.87 5.07
C LEU A 51 13.09 11.50 6.03
N VAL A 52 12.17 12.29 5.49
CA VAL A 52 11.05 12.85 6.25
C VAL A 52 9.86 11.91 6.13
N VAL A 53 9.31 11.46 7.26
CA VAL A 53 8.13 10.59 7.26
C VAL A 53 6.86 11.43 7.30
N ARG A 54 5.91 11.12 6.43
CA ARG A 54 4.67 11.88 6.25
C ARG A 54 3.44 11.01 6.46
N ASP A 55 2.32 11.64 6.82
CA ASP A 55 0.99 11.04 6.85
C ASP A 55 0.34 11.01 5.44
N GLU A 56 -0.87 10.45 5.35
CA GLU A 56 -1.64 10.37 4.09
C GLU A 56 -2.01 11.74 3.49
N ASP A 57 -2.04 12.78 4.34
CA ASP A 57 -2.32 14.17 4.00
C ASP A 57 -1.05 14.97 3.68
N GLU A 58 0.11 14.29 3.58
CA GLU A 58 1.44 14.82 3.27
C GLU A 58 2.04 15.74 4.35
N ASN A 59 1.49 15.73 5.57
CA ASN A 59 2.05 16.43 6.71
C ASN A 59 3.16 15.59 7.36
N ILE A 60 4.12 16.27 7.98
CA ILE A 60 5.20 15.58 8.71
C ILE A 60 4.60 14.90 9.94
N LEU A 61 4.91 13.61 10.12
CA LEU A 61 4.47 12.87 11.30
C LEU A 61 5.17 13.41 12.55
N ASP A 62 4.36 13.71 13.57
CA ASP A 62 4.85 14.13 14.86
C ASP A 62 5.26 12.90 15.70
N PRO A 63 6.54 12.75 16.07
CA PRO A 63 7.02 11.61 16.84
C PRO A 63 6.44 11.55 18.25
N ASP A 64 6.05 12.68 18.84
CA ASP A 64 5.50 12.72 20.22
C ASP A 64 4.03 12.26 20.25
N ARG A 65 3.34 12.37 19.11
CA ARG A 65 1.94 11.97 18.95
C ARG A 65 1.77 10.62 18.25
N THR A 66 2.85 10.08 17.69
CA THR A 66 2.83 8.83 16.91
C THR A 66 3.53 7.73 17.69
N SER A 67 2.87 6.56 17.85
CA SER A 67 3.51 5.39 18.46
C SER A 67 4.80 5.02 17.72
N VAL A 68 5.84 4.63 18.47
CA VAL A 68 7.15 4.20 17.93
C VAL A 68 6.98 3.11 16.86
N ILE A 69 6.04 2.19 17.05
CA ILE A 69 5.77 1.11 16.10
C ILE A 69 5.20 1.68 14.79
N SER A 70 4.21 2.58 14.89
CA SER A 70 3.58 3.22 13.74
C SER A 70 4.57 4.09 12.98
N LEU A 71 5.41 4.84 13.69
CA LEU A 71 6.45 5.67 13.08
C LEU A 71 7.48 4.80 12.35
N PHE A 72 7.93 3.70 12.95
CA PHE A 72 8.84 2.76 12.30
C PHE A 72 8.24 2.14 11.03
N GLN A 73 6.97 1.73 11.08
CA GLN A 73 6.29 1.21 9.90
C GLN A 73 6.18 2.26 8.79
N ALA A 74 5.81 3.50 9.13
CA ALA A 74 5.72 4.60 8.18
C ALA A 74 7.09 4.94 7.57
N GLN A 75 8.16 4.99 8.37
CA GLN A 75 9.54 5.14 7.91
C GLN A 75 9.91 4.05 6.91
N ARG A 76 9.60 2.79 7.24
CA ARG A 76 9.93 1.63 6.40
C ARG A 76 9.21 1.69 5.05
N ARG A 77 7.90 2.02 5.05
CA ARG A 77 7.11 2.21 3.82
C ARG A 77 7.68 3.36 2.97
N ALA A 78 7.90 4.53 3.57
CA ALA A 78 8.45 5.69 2.89
C ALA A 78 9.82 5.38 2.24
N ALA A 79 10.71 4.67 2.96
CA ALA A 79 12.00 4.25 2.44
C ALA A 79 11.89 3.26 1.27
N GLN A 80 10.94 2.32 1.32
CA GLN A 80 10.68 1.36 0.25
C GLN A 80 10.17 2.05 -1.01
N THR A 81 9.11 2.87 -0.89
CA THR A 81 8.53 3.63 -2.02
C THR A 81 9.57 4.50 -2.69
N LEU A 82 10.42 5.17 -1.90
CA LEU A 82 11.48 6.03 -2.43
C LEU A 82 12.56 5.25 -3.17
N THR A 83 12.94 4.08 -2.65
CA THR A 83 13.93 3.20 -3.30
C THR A 83 13.39 2.67 -4.63
N GLN A 84 12.11 2.28 -4.70
CA GLN A 84 11.45 1.82 -5.91
C GLN A 84 11.43 2.92 -6.99
N ARG A 85 11.02 4.15 -6.63
CA ARG A 85 11.02 5.30 -7.55
C ARG A 85 12.40 5.59 -8.14
N ILE A 86 13.45 5.49 -7.32
CA ILE A 86 14.83 5.71 -7.80
C ILE A 86 15.25 4.61 -8.77
N GLN A 87 14.88 3.36 -8.51
CA GLN A 87 15.18 2.26 -9.41
C GLN A 87 14.47 2.42 -10.77
N GLU A 88 13.23 2.90 -10.78
CA GLU A 88 12.47 3.23 -12.00
C GLU A 88 13.16 4.34 -12.82
N GLU A 89 13.71 5.36 -12.17
CA GLU A 89 14.43 6.44 -12.86
C GLU A 89 15.86 6.05 -13.30
N MET A 90 16.56 5.21 -12.54
CA MET A 90 17.91 4.74 -12.86
C MET A 90 17.96 3.64 -13.92
N SER A 91 16.80 3.20 -14.43
CA SER A 91 16.67 2.20 -15.49
C SER A 91 16.21 2.84 -16.80
N PRO A 92 17.09 3.47 -17.62
CA PRO A 92 16.67 4.24 -18.78
C PRO A 92 16.40 3.37 -20.02
N GLN A 93 16.43 2.03 -19.90
CA GLN A 93 16.65 1.14 -21.06
C GLN A 93 15.40 0.50 -21.67
N GLN A 94 14.19 0.92 -21.29
CA GLN A 94 12.96 0.52 -21.99
C GLN A 94 11.97 1.68 -22.10
N ARG A 95 12.36 2.74 -22.81
CA ARG A 95 11.39 3.67 -23.41
C ARG A 95 11.62 3.70 -24.92
N ALA A 96 11.29 2.59 -25.57
CA ALA A 96 10.99 2.62 -26.99
C ALA A 96 9.68 3.42 -27.18
N PRO A 97 9.61 4.37 -28.12
CA PRO A 97 8.42 5.19 -28.34
C PRO A 97 7.38 4.36 -29.09
N GLY A 98 6.44 3.80 -28.33
CA GLY A 98 5.31 3.07 -28.87
C GLY A 98 4.99 1.87 -28.02
N HIS A 99 4.32 2.09 -26.90
CA HIS A 99 3.30 1.21 -26.35
C HIS A 99 2.56 2.02 -25.27
N GLY A 100 1.23 1.97 -25.33
CA GLY A 100 0.35 2.78 -24.50
C GLY A 100 0.58 2.55 -23.00
N THR A 101 -0.03 3.45 -22.24
CA THR A 101 -0.31 3.33 -20.82
C THR A 101 -0.84 1.94 -20.46
N HIS A 102 0.05 0.99 -20.21
CA HIS A 102 -0.24 -0.16 -19.38
C HIS A 102 0.46 0.13 -18.07
N GLY A 103 -0.32 0.62 -17.10
CA GLY A 103 0.09 0.59 -15.71
C GLY A 103 0.66 -0.80 -15.45
N ALA A 104 1.85 -0.85 -14.82
CA ALA A 104 2.47 -2.11 -14.44
C ALA A 104 1.38 -3.00 -13.87
N ALA A 105 1.09 -4.11 -14.55
CA ALA A 105 0.11 -5.06 -14.08
C ALA A 105 0.66 -5.57 -12.76
N SER A 106 0.18 -5.00 -11.66
CA SER A 106 0.40 -5.53 -10.32
C SER A 106 0.07 -7.01 -10.43
N PRO A 107 1.00 -7.92 -10.13
CA PRO A 107 0.75 -9.33 -10.34
C PRO A 107 -0.42 -9.73 -9.42
N SER A 108 -1.57 -10.00 -10.03
CA SER A 108 -2.76 -10.49 -9.33
C SER A 108 -2.51 -11.95 -8.98
N HIS A 109 -2.13 -12.17 -7.73
CA HIS A 109 -1.96 -13.52 -7.20
C HIS A 109 -3.29 -13.95 -6.59
N ASN A 110 -3.90 -14.98 -7.17
CA ASN A 110 -5.11 -15.57 -6.61
C ASN A 110 -4.74 -16.73 -5.69
N LEU A 111 -5.24 -16.74 -4.45
CA LEU A 111 -5.09 -17.86 -3.53
C LEU A 111 -6.38 -18.69 -3.52
N TYR A 112 -6.29 -19.93 -4.00
CA TYR A 112 -7.36 -20.90 -3.88
C TYR A 112 -7.18 -21.74 -2.61
N LEU A 113 -8.16 -21.68 -1.71
CA LEU A 113 -8.17 -22.44 -0.46
C LEU A 113 -9.35 -23.42 -0.45
N CYS A 114 -9.06 -24.68 -0.12
CA CYS A 114 -10.05 -25.75 -0.07
C CYS A 114 -9.96 -26.47 1.29
N VAL A 115 -11.01 -26.34 2.11
CA VAL A 115 -11.10 -26.99 3.41
C VAL A 115 -11.64 -28.39 3.21
N ARG A 116 -10.78 -29.41 3.36
CA ARG A 116 -11.17 -30.82 3.15
C ARG A 116 -11.82 -31.45 4.38
N ASN A 117 -11.31 -31.14 5.56
CA ASN A 117 -11.80 -31.68 6.81
C ASN A 117 -11.56 -30.67 7.93
N PHE A 118 -12.59 -30.46 8.75
CA PHE A 118 -12.52 -29.67 9.97
C PHE A 118 -13.25 -30.46 11.05
N VAL A 119 -12.50 -31.03 12.00
CA VAL A 119 -13.04 -31.81 13.11
C VAL A 119 -12.92 -30.97 14.37
N CYS A 120 -14.06 -30.64 14.98
CA CYS A 120 -14.12 -29.84 16.19
C CYS A 120 -14.93 -30.59 17.25
N HIS A 121 -14.34 -30.83 18.40
CA HIS A 121 -14.94 -31.62 19.48
C HIS A 121 -15.75 -30.73 20.43
N ILE A 122 -16.68 -29.94 19.89
CA ILE A 122 -17.27 -28.85 20.66
C ILE A 122 -18.66 -29.16 21.23
N GLY A 123 -19.44 -30.09 20.67
CA GLY A 123 -20.80 -30.35 21.17
C GLY A 123 -21.77 -29.16 21.04
N GLU A 124 -21.27 -28.01 20.59
CA GLU A 124 -21.96 -26.75 20.29
C GLU A 124 -21.76 -26.38 18.81
N GLU A 125 -22.55 -25.43 18.32
CA GLU A 125 -22.39 -24.89 16.97
C GLU A 125 -21.12 -24.04 16.87
N ALA A 126 -20.40 -24.16 15.76
CA ALA A 126 -19.12 -23.46 15.53
C ALA A 126 -19.13 -22.65 14.24
N GLN A 127 -18.25 -21.64 14.16
CA GLN A 127 -18.04 -20.85 12.95
C GLN A 127 -16.54 -20.78 12.64
N LEU A 128 -16.16 -21.16 11.42
CA LEU A 128 -14.80 -21.08 10.91
C LEU A 128 -14.64 -19.82 10.06
N PHE A 129 -13.75 -18.93 10.48
CA PHE A 129 -13.41 -17.69 9.79
C PHE A 129 -12.06 -17.83 9.07
N MET A 130 -12.00 -17.43 7.80
CA MET A 130 -10.77 -17.43 7.01
C MET A 130 -10.61 -16.10 6.28
N ALA A 131 -9.43 -15.50 6.37
CA ALA A 131 -9.07 -14.29 5.66
C ALA A 131 -7.56 -14.22 5.43
N LEU A 132 -7.13 -13.45 4.44
CA LEU A 132 -5.72 -13.16 4.18
C LEU A 132 -5.20 -12.11 5.17
N TYR A 133 -4.07 -12.41 5.79
CA TYR A 133 -3.36 -11.51 6.68
C TYR A 133 -2.05 -11.06 6.04
N ASP A 134 -1.84 -9.75 5.96
CA ASP A 134 -0.58 -9.18 5.50
C ASP A 134 0.34 -8.95 6.71
N PRO A 135 1.47 -9.68 6.85
CA PRO A 135 2.42 -9.46 7.93
C PRO A 135 3.18 -8.12 7.81
N GLY A 136 3.24 -7.52 6.63
CA GLY A 136 3.82 -6.19 6.38
C GLY A 136 2.94 -5.07 6.90
N GLU A 137 1.63 -5.15 6.67
CA GLU A 137 0.62 -4.19 7.17
C GLU A 137 0.08 -4.52 8.56
N GLN A 138 0.32 -5.74 9.06
CA GLN A 138 -0.20 -6.29 10.31
C GLN A 138 -1.74 -6.25 10.39
N ARG A 139 -2.41 -6.46 9.26
CA ARG A 139 -3.87 -6.35 9.14
C ARG A 139 -4.45 -7.42 8.21
N ILE A 140 -5.72 -7.74 8.39
CA ILE A 140 -6.51 -8.52 7.45
C ILE A 140 -6.76 -7.69 6.17
N ILE A 141 -6.41 -8.24 5.02
CA ILE A 141 -6.50 -7.56 3.72
C ILE A 141 -7.62 -8.09 2.82
N SER A 142 -8.27 -9.20 3.21
CA SER A 142 -9.40 -9.76 2.46
C SER A 142 -10.70 -9.72 3.27
N GLU A 143 -11.82 -9.93 2.57
CA GLU A 143 -13.08 -10.24 3.22
C GLU A 143 -12.99 -11.57 4.00
N ASN A 144 -13.85 -11.73 5.00
CA ASN A 144 -13.92 -12.94 5.81
C ASN A 144 -14.79 -13.98 5.09
N TYR A 145 -14.22 -15.15 4.80
CA TYR A 145 -14.98 -16.32 4.41
C TYR A 145 -15.40 -17.11 5.66
N VAL A 146 -16.71 -17.33 5.81
CA VAL A 146 -17.31 -17.92 7.01
C VAL A 146 -18.01 -19.22 6.68
N ILE A 147 -17.69 -20.28 7.41
CA ILE A 147 -18.40 -21.56 7.33
C ILE A 147 -19.02 -21.85 8.69
N ARG A 148 -20.31 -22.21 8.70
CA ARG A 148 -21.04 -22.58 9.90
C ARG A 148 -21.07 -24.10 10.06
N TRP A 149 -20.74 -24.57 11.25
CA TRP A 149 -20.72 -25.96 11.63
C TRP A 149 -21.80 -26.24 12.67
N ALA A 150 -22.59 -27.29 12.44
CA ALA A 150 -23.55 -27.79 13.41
C ALA A 150 -22.83 -28.55 14.53
N SER A 151 -23.49 -28.65 15.69
CA SER A 151 -23.03 -29.42 16.85
C SER A 151 -22.82 -30.92 16.55
N THR A 152 -23.39 -31.41 15.44
CA THR A 152 -23.20 -32.76 14.90
C THR A 152 -21.86 -32.97 14.18
N GLY A 153 -21.03 -31.93 14.04
CA GLY A 153 -19.71 -32.02 13.43
C GLY A 153 -19.69 -31.93 11.90
N VAL A 154 -20.83 -31.59 11.27
CA VAL A 154 -20.93 -31.31 9.83
C VAL A 154 -21.28 -29.83 9.59
N PRO A 155 -20.89 -29.25 8.43
CA PRO A 155 -21.40 -27.96 7.98
C PRO A 155 -22.92 -27.90 8.06
N GLN A 156 -23.48 -26.77 8.53
CA GLN A 156 -24.94 -26.56 8.57
C GLN A 156 -25.57 -26.62 7.18
N ASP A 157 -24.82 -26.23 6.16
CA ASP A 157 -25.24 -26.33 4.76
C ASP A 157 -24.65 -27.61 4.13
N ILE A 158 -25.53 -28.55 3.79
CA ILE A 158 -25.16 -29.84 3.21
C ILE A 158 -24.63 -29.69 1.77
N GLU A 159 -24.95 -28.61 1.06
CA GLU A 159 -24.39 -28.36 -0.28
C GLU A 159 -22.91 -27.94 -0.22
N LEU A 160 -22.46 -27.46 0.94
CA LEU A 160 -21.05 -27.15 1.21
C LEU A 160 -20.21 -28.40 1.52
N LEU A 161 -20.84 -29.56 1.76
CA LEU A 161 -20.15 -30.84 1.95
C LEU A 161 -19.41 -31.20 0.63
N ASN A 162 -18.09 -31.01 0.60
CA ASN A 162 -17.17 -31.12 -0.56
C ASN A 162 -16.95 -29.85 -1.42
N ASN A 163 -17.59 -28.73 -1.08
CA ASN A 163 -17.46 -27.45 -1.80
C ASN A 163 -17.03 -26.27 -0.91
N LEU A 164 -16.28 -26.53 0.16
CA LEU A 164 -15.64 -25.51 0.99
C LEU A 164 -14.42 -24.92 0.29
N LYS A 165 -14.67 -24.12 -0.74
CA LYS A 165 -13.66 -23.56 -1.63
C LYS A 165 -13.82 -22.05 -1.67
N VAL A 166 -12.72 -21.33 -1.48
CA VAL A 166 -12.69 -19.87 -1.59
C VAL A 166 -11.49 -19.47 -2.44
N VAL A 167 -11.70 -18.46 -3.29
CA VAL A 167 -10.61 -17.78 -4.00
C VAL A 167 -10.47 -16.41 -3.37
N PHE A 168 -9.30 -16.12 -2.84
CA PHE A 168 -8.91 -14.77 -2.46
C PHE A 168 -8.14 -14.13 -3.60
N THR A 169 -8.47 -12.88 -3.94
CA THR A 169 -7.90 -12.09 -5.03
C THR A 169 -7.20 -10.84 -4.52
#